data_AF-A0A7W1ZJF0-F1
#
_entry.id   AF-A0A7W1ZJF0-F1
#
_cell.length_a   1.000
_cell.length_b   1.000
_cell.length_c   1.000
_cell.angle_alpha   90.00
_cell.angle_beta   90.00
_cell.angle_gamma   90.00
#
_symmetry.space_group_name_H-M   'P 1'
#
loop_
_entity.id
_entity.type
_entity.pdbx_description
1 polymer ?
#
loop_
_entity_poly.entity_id
_entity_poly.type
_entity_poly.pdbx_seq_one_letter_code
_entity_poly.pdbx_strand_id
1 'polypeptide(L)'
;NRTDIFGNDEPLWLRHDKGAKSGKNKGLTSHGFVRRMEIYASEAGISHFHIHRLRHTFAKIVSEYSESMAETQEALGHSNIKTTQIYVQRLAVKKDKHSKSIRDALKK
;
A
#
# COMPACT_ATOMS: atom_id res chain seq x y z
N ASN A 1 -1.73 20.54 -4.27
CA ASN A 1 -1.92 19.59 -3.14
C ASN A 1 -2.81 20.26 -2.11
N ARG A 2 -3.98 19.70 -1.79
CA ARG A 2 -4.98 20.27 -0.83
C ARG A 2 -4.52 20.32 0.64
N THR A 3 -3.23 20.18 0.88
CA THR A 3 -2.61 20.24 2.21
C THR A 3 -2.30 21.67 2.64
N ASP A 4 -2.42 22.63 1.73
CA ASP A 4 -2.28 24.07 1.93
C ASP A 4 -3.44 24.72 2.70
N ILE A 5 -4.58 24.04 2.79
CA ILE A 5 -5.80 24.53 3.46
C ILE A 5 -5.77 24.23 4.98
N PHE A 6 -4.90 23.32 5.43
CA PHE A 6 -4.82 22.90 6.84
C PHE A 6 -3.62 23.57 7.53
N GLY A 7 -3.79 23.98 8.79
CA GLY A 7 -2.67 24.46 9.60
C GLY A 7 -1.62 23.36 9.81
N ASN A 8 -0.33 23.72 9.89
CA ASN A 8 0.77 22.75 10.00
C ASN A 8 0.62 21.74 11.16
N ASP A 9 -0.07 22.13 12.24
CA ASP A 9 -0.28 21.30 13.43
C ASP A 9 -1.67 20.65 13.48
N GLU A 10 -2.52 20.88 12.46
CA GLU A 10 -3.85 20.29 12.41
C GLU A 10 -3.82 18.91 11.73
N PRO A 11 -4.40 17.88 12.37
CA PRO A 11 -4.48 16.57 11.75
C PRO A 11 -5.43 16.59 10.56
N LEU A 12 -4.93 16.19 9.39
CA LEU A 12 -5.73 16.05 8.16
C LEU A 12 -6.91 15.09 8.32
N TRP A 13 -6.71 14.01 9.08
CA TRP A 13 -7.73 12.97 9.30
C TRP A 13 -8.22 13.04 10.74
N LEU A 14 -9.51 13.28 10.94
CA LEU A 14 -10.12 13.40 12.26
C LEU A 14 -10.72 12.08 12.74
N ARG A 15 -10.73 11.90 14.06
CA ARG A 15 -11.47 10.83 14.73
C ARG A 15 -12.92 11.22 14.93
N HIS A 16 -13.82 10.30 14.63
CA HIS A 16 -15.27 10.43 14.83
C HIS A 16 -15.84 9.49 15.92
N ASP A 17 -14.98 8.78 16.67
CA ASP A 17 -15.40 7.87 17.72
C ASP A 17 -15.66 8.57 19.07
N LYS A 18 -16.43 7.93 19.96
CA LYS A 18 -16.75 8.47 21.30
C LYS A 18 -15.52 8.79 22.17
N GLY A 19 -14.34 8.25 21.85
CA GLY A 19 -13.06 8.58 22.50
C GLY A 19 -12.46 9.92 22.08
N ALA A 20 -12.94 10.50 20.97
CA ALA A 20 -12.78 11.91 20.66
C ALA A 20 -13.74 12.69 21.58
N LYS A 21 -13.32 12.93 22.84
CA LYS A 21 -14.09 13.74 23.80
C LYS A 21 -14.57 15.02 23.11
N SER A 22 -15.87 15.27 23.20
CA SER A 22 -16.54 16.45 22.63
C SER A 22 -15.74 17.71 22.99
N GLY A 23 -15.13 18.35 21.98
CA GLY A 23 -14.41 19.61 22.17
C GLY A 23 -12.95 19.66 21.67
N LYS A 24 -12.34 18.55 21.21
CA LYS A 24 -11.02 18.62 20.53
C LYS A 24 -10.99 17.78 19.26
N ASN A 25 -10.68 18.41 18.12
CA ASN A 25 -10.36 17.74 16.85
C ASN A 25 -9.10 16.90 17.04
N LYS A 26 -9.28 15.60 17.31
CA LYS A 26 -8.18 14.65 17.48
C LYS A 26 -7.90 13.94 16.17
N GLY A 27 -6.62 13.81 15.85
CA GLY A 27 -6.17 13.07 14.68
C GLY A 27 -6.50 11.58 14.76
N LEU A 28 -6.73 10.98 13.60
CA LEU A 28 -6.82 9.54 13.40
C LEU A 28 -5.53 8.86 13.90
N THR A 29 -5.68 7.86 14.75
CA THR A 29 -4.54 7.08 15.23
C THR A 29 -4.24 5.94 14.27
N SER A 30 -2.97 5.56 14.15
CA SER A 30 -2.56 4.41 13.33
C SER A 30 -3.31 3.14 13.74
N HIS A 31 -3.46 2.89 15.05
CA HIS A 31 -4.24 1.74 15.53
C HIS A 31 -5.72 1.83 15.13
N GLY A 32 -6.35 3.00 15.26
CA GLY A 32 -7.75 3.19 14.87
C GLY A 32 -7.96 2.94 13.37
N PHE A 33 -7.02 3.41 12.55
CA PHE A 33 -7.02 3.15 11.11
C PHE A 33 -6.88 1.66 10.78
N VAL A 34 -5.90 0.97 11.38
CA VAL A 34 -5.69 -0.48 11.17
C VAL A 34 -6.94 -1.27 11.56
N ARG A 35 -7.52 -0.99 12.72
CA ARG A 35 -8.74 -1.67 13.20
C ARG A 35 -9.92 -1.48 12.24
N ARG A 36 -10.10 -0.27 11.69
CA ARG A 36 -11.14 -0.01 10.68
C ARG A 36 -10.90 -0.81 9.41
N MET A 37 -9.65 -0.88 8.94
CA MET A 37 -9.30 -1.67 7.76
C MET A 37 -9.52 -3.17 7.95
N GLU A 38 -9.26 -3.71 9.14
CA GLU A 38 -9.55 -5.11 9.47
C GLU A 38 -11.04 -5.44 9.40
N ILE A 39 -11.90 -4.52 9.87
CA ILE A 39 -13.36 -4.67 9.76
C ILE A 39 -13.77 -4.73 8.28
N TYR A 40 -13.32 -3.78 7.46
CA TYR A 40 -13.65 -3.77 6.04
C TYR A 40 -13.10 -4.99 5.30
N ALA A 41 -11.91 -5.46 5.67
CA ALA A 41 -11.37 -6.70 5.11
C ALA A 41 -12.24 -7.91 5.46
N SER A 42 -12.73 -7.99 6.70
CA SER A 42 -13.66 -9.05 7.12
C SER A 42 -14.98 -8.97 6.37
N GLU A 43 -15.56 -7.78 6.21
CA GLU A 43 -16.80 -7.57 5.45
C GLU A 43 -16.64 -7.92 3.97
N ALA A 44 -15.45 -7.70 3.40
CA ALA A 44 -15.10 -8.08 2.05
C ALA A 44 -14.71 -9.57 1.89
N GLY A 45 -14.75 -10.38 2.96
CA GLY A 45 -14.36 -11.80 2.93
C GLY A 45 -12.85 -12.03 2.77
N ILE A 46 -12.01 -11.04 3.07
CA ILE A 46 -10.55 -11.12 2.96
C ILE A 46 -9.98 -11.66 4.27
N SER A 47 -9.51 -12.91 4.26
CA SER A 47 -8.79 -13.51 5.39
C SER A 47 -7.35 -13.01 5.51
N HIS A 48 -6.80 -13.03 6.75
CA HIS A 48 -5.41 -12.68 7.06
C HIS A 48 -4.98 -11.29 6.56
N PHE A 49 -5.80 -10.27 6.84
CA PHE A 49 -5.48 -8.90 6.49
C PHE A 49 -4.40 -8.30 7.41
N HIS A 50 -3.44 -7.60 6.81
CA HIS A 50 -2.46 -6.77 7.51
C HIS A 50 -2.29 -5.47 6.74
N ILE A 51 -2.10 -4.36 7.44
CA ILE A 51 -2.05 -3.03 6.81
C ILE A 51 -0.95 -2.91 5.74
N HIS A 52 0.18 -3.59 5.93
CA HIS A 52 1.28 -3.60 4.96
C HIS A 52 0.92 -4.31 3.64
N ARG A 53 -0.09 -5.20 3.62
CA ARG A 53 -0.57 -5.83 2.38
C ARG A 53 -1.09 -4.81 1.39
N LEU A 54 -1.75 -3.73 1.84
CA LEU A 54 -2.19 -2.64 0.96
C LEU A 54 -1.00 -2.01 0.23
N ARG A 55 0.10 -1.77 0.95
CA ARG A 55 1.33 -1.24 0.36
C ARG A 55 1.95 -2.21 -0.65
N HIS A 56 1.91 -3.52 -0.36
CA HIS A 56 2.38 -4.53 -1.30
C HIS A 56 1.51 -4.62 -2.56
N THR A 57 0.18 -4.59 -2.39
CA THR A 57 -0.75 -4.58 -3.51
C THR A 57 -0.52 -3.37 -4.40
N PHE A 58 -0.34 -2.17 -3.83
CA PHE A 58 0.00 -0.98 -4.60
C PHE A 58 1.34 -1.13 -5.34
N ALA A 59 2.40 -1.56 -4.66
CA ALA A 59 3.70 -1.77 -5.29
C ALA A 59 3.64 -2.80 -6.44
N LYS A 60 2.83 -3.85 -6.28
CA LYS A 60 2.62 -4.86 -7.31
C LYS A 60 1.89 -4.28 -8.52
N ILE A 61 0.78 -3.55 -8.30
CA ILE A 61 0.01 -2.89 -9.36
C ILE A 61 0.91 -1.94 -10.15
N VAL A 62 1.66 -1.09 -9.46
CA VAL A 62 2.57 -0.14 -10.12
C VAL A 62 3.66 -0.87 -10.88
N SER A 63 4.30 -1.89 -10.29
CA SER A 63 5.34 -2.67 -10.96
C SER A 63 4.84 -3.45 -12.18
N GLU A 64 3.59 -3.91 -12.17
CA GLU A 64 2.98 -4.57 -13.32
C GLU A 64 2.71 -3.60 -14.46
N TYR A 65 2.39 -2.33 -14.15
CA TYR A 65 2.07 -1.31 -15.13
C TYR A 65 3.30 -0.56 -15.67
N SER A 66 4.29 -0.25 -14.82
CA SER A 66 5.46 0.54 -15.20
C SER A 66 6.60 -0.28 -15.83
N GLU A 67 6.57 -1.61 -15.69
CA GLU A 67 7.69 -2.53 -15.98
C GLU A 67 9.05 -2.12 -15.36
N SER A 68 9.05 -1.11 -14.48
CA SER A 68 10.23 -0.44 -13.95
C SER A 68 10.13 -0.33 -12.43
N MET A 69 11.10 -0.93 -11.77
CA MET A 69 11.19 -0.91 -10.31
C MET A 69 11.50 0.50 -9.79
N ALA A 70 12.23 1.30 -10.57
CA ALA A 70 12.60 2.67 -10.20
C ALA A 70 11.35 3.56 -10.10
N GLU A 71 10.45 3.47 -11.09
CA GLU A 71 9.17 4.21 -11.07
C GLU A 71 8.25 3.73 -9.94
N THR A 72 8.27 2.43 -9.64
CA THR A 72 7.54 1.88 -8.48
C THR A 72 8.08 2.44 -7.16
N GLN A 73 9.39 2.60 -7.05
CA GLN A 73 10.03 3.15 -5.85
C GLN A 73 9.75 4.65 -5.67
N GLU A 74 9.73 5.42 -6.75
CA GLU A 74 9.35 6.84 -6.75
C GLU A 74 7.87 7.02 -6.36
N ALA A 75 6.97 6.23 -6.94
CA ALA A 75 5.54 6.25 -6.63
C ALA A 75 5.22 5.91 -5.17
N LEU A 76 6.08 5.13 -4.49
CA LEU A 76 5.94 4.80 -3.07
C LEU A 76 6.50 5.88 -2.11
N GLY A 77 7.22 6.87 -2.62
CA GLY A 77 7.66 8.07 -1.89
C GLY A 77 8.51 7.80 -0.64
N HIS A 78 9.68 7.17 -0.79
CA HIS A 78 10.57 6.94 0.36
C HIS A 78 11.65 8.01 0.53
N SER A 79 11.62 8.72 1.67
CA SER A 79 12.79 9.40 2.26
C SER A 79 13.73 8.44 3.00
N ASN A 80 13.30 7.19 3.27
CA ASN A 80 14.12 6.16 3.92
C ASN A 80 14.04 4.80 3.19
N ILE A 81 15.16 4.42 2.58
CA ILE A 81 15.36 3.32 1.62
C ILE A 81 15.18 1.90 2.22
N LYS A 82 15.40 1.72 3.53
CA LYS A 82 15.54 0.38 4.13
C LYS A 82 14.24 -0.43 4.23
N THR A 83 13.08 0.20 4.37
CA THR A 83 11.83 -0.53 4.59
C THR A 83 11.17 -1.05 3.32
N THR A 84 11.61 -0.66 2.12
CA THR A 84 10.93 -1.06 0.86
C THR A 84 11.74 -2.02 0.00
N GLN A 85 13.06 -2.01 0.15
CA GLN A 85 13.94 -2.98 -0.52
C GLN A 85 13.53 -4.43 -0.23
N ILE A 86 13.20 -4.76 1.02
CA ILE A 86 12.78 -6.11 1.43
C ILE A 86 11.47 -6.55 0.74
N TYR A 87 10.58 -5.61 0.41
CA TYR A 87 9.23 -5.93 -0.08
C TYR A 87 9.16 -6.07 -1.60
N VAL A 88 9.92 -5.25 -2.31
CA VAL A 88 10.10 -5.39 -3.75
C VAL A 88 10.71 -6.74 -4.10
N GLN A 89 11.75 -7.16 -3.37
CA GLN A 89 12.44 -8.43 -3.63
C GLN A 89 11.50 -9.65 -3.51
N ARG A 90 10.45 -9.58 -2.67
CA ARG A 90 9.46 -10.66 -2.54
C ARG A 90 8.38 -10.65 -3.62
N LEU A 91 8.05 -9.48 -4.19
CA LEU A 91 7.04 -9.34 -5.24
C LEU A 91 7.58 -9.56 -6.65
N ALA A 92 8.91 -9.57 -6.80
CA ALA A 92 9.63 -10.01 -7.99
C ALA A 92 9.47 -11.53 -8.17
N VAL A 93 8.23 -11.97 -8.36
CA VAL A 93 7.93 -13.21 -9.07
C VAL A 93 8.66 -13.09 -10.40
N LYS A 94 9.69 -13.92 -10.63
CA LYS A 94 10.39 -13.99 -11.91
C LYS A 94 9.33 -14.16 -12.99
N LYS A 95 9.02 -13.09 -13.73
CA LYS A 95 8.21 -13.17 -14.95
C LYS A 95 8.90 -14.21 -15.80
N ASP A 96 8.20 -15.29 -16.11
CA ASP A 96 8.72 -16.35 -16.94
C ASP A 96 8.86 -15.82 -18.38
N LYS A 97 10.04 -15.26 -18.68
CA LYS A 97 10.33 -14.63 -19.97
C LYS A 97 10.47 -15.65 -21.10
N HIS A 98 10.70 -16.92 -20.78
CA HIS A 98 11.18 -17.91 -21.76
C HIS A 98 10.23 -19.08 -21.97
N SER A 99 9.40 -19.47 -21.00
CA SER A 99 8.55 -20.66 -21.19
C SER A 99 7.47 -20.49 -22.25
N LYS A 100 7.06 -19.26 -22.58
CA LYS A 100 6.15 -19.05 -23.72
C LYS A 100 6.88 -19.31 -25.05
N SER A 101 8.09 -18.77 -25.19
CA SER A 101 8.98 -18.99 -26.35
C SER A 101 9.39 -20.46 -26.52
N ILE A 102 9.76 -21.13 -25.43
CA ILE A 102 10.14 -22.56 -25.44
C ILE A 102 8.97 -23.45 -25.84
N ARG A 103 7.75 -23.18 -25.33
CA ARG A 103 6.54 -23.94 -25.74
C ARG A 103 6.22 -23.78 -27.22
N ASP A 104 6.38 -22.59 -27.78
CA ASP A 104 6.12 -22.35 -29.20
C ASP A 104 7.17 -23.02 -30.10
N ALA A 105 8.43 -23.09 -29.65
CA ALA A 105 9.50 -23.80 -30.36
C ALA A 105 9.33 -25.33 -30.36
N LEU A 106 8.76 -25.90 -29.30
CA LEU A 106 8.50 -27.35 -29.15
C LEU A 106 7.23 -27.84 -29.89
N LYS A 107 6.41 -26.93 -30.42
CA LYS A 107 5.18 -27.24 -31.18
C LYS A 107 5.38 -27.31 -32.70
N LYS A 108 6.61 -27.09 -33.19
CA LYS A 108 7.03 -27.38 -34.57
C LYS A 108 7.64 -28.76 -34.65
#